data_AF-A0A0C9T3J4-F1
#
_entry.id   AF-A0A0C9T3J4-F1
#
_cell.length_a   1.000
_cell.length_b   1.000
_cell.length_c   1.000
_cell.angle_alpha   90.00
_cell.angle_beta   90.00
_cell.angle_gamma   90.00
#
_symmetry.space_group_name_H-M   'P 1'
#
loop_
_entity.id
_entity.type
_entity.pdbx_description
1 polymer ?
#
loop_
_entity_poly.entity_id
_entity_poly.type
_entity_poly.pdbx_seq_one_letter_code
_entity_poly.pdbx_strand_id
1 'polypeptide(L)'
;GKIEVTILQSFIQGTRLRCWLSRSDCPPAIKECKALFDKHITGSREPAFSLPPPSIAADKQQSPVPHDLASLVSHKHATFHACYDQGGMLYSRHSTHTGNSLILFYAPGSRAAIPARIKYIFGTNGHVQFAVQRYLDADPGAADPFRHYSHFPARLYSKELQSNLKLVDPGKVLSHFAQWQFSADHIVVLALTKVG
;
A
#
# COMPACT_ATOMS: atom_id res chain seq x y z
N GLY A 1 -24.16 10.77 8.22
CA GLY A 1 -24.82 12.04 7.88
C GLY A 1 -24.22 12.69 6.63
N LYS A 2 -24.92 13.63 5.97
CA LYS A 2 -24.47 14.28 4.70
C LYS A 2 -23.06 14.89 4.80
N ILE A 3 -22.72 15.46 5.95
CA ILE A 3 -21.40 16.06 6.21
C ILE A 3 -20.30 14.99 6.28
N GLU A 4 -20.52 13.89 6.99
CA GLU A 4 -19.58 12.76 7.08
C GLU A 4 -19.28 12.16 5.70
N VAL A 5 -20.30 12.07 4.83
CA VAL A 5 -20.15 11.61 3.45
C VAL A 5 -19.22 12.52 2.65
N THR A 6 -19.45 13.83 2.69
CA THR A 6 -18.62 14.82 1.97
C THR A 6 -17.18 14.79 2.46
N ILE A 7 -16.99 14.67 3.78
CA ILE A 7 -15.68 14.57 4.41
C ILE A 7 -14.95 13.31 3.91
N LEU A 8 -15.57 12.14 4.01
CA LEU A 8 -14.98 10.86 3.56
C LEU A 8 -14.64 10.89 2.06
N GLN A 9 -15.54 11.40 1.22
CA GLN A 9 -15.30 11.53 -0.21
C GLN A 9 -14.10 12.44 -0.49
N SER A 10 -14.02 13.60 0.16
CA SER A 10 -12.92 14.55 -0.02
C SER A 10 -11.57 13.93 0.39
N PHE A 11 -11.55 13.15 1.48
CA PHE A 11 -10.37 12.41 1.92
C PHE A 11 -9.91 11.32 0.95
N ILE A 12 -10.86 10.54 0.42
CA ILE A 12 -10.58 9.51 -0.59
C ILE A 12 -10.01 10.14 -1.86
N GLN A 13 -10.63 11.23 -2.33
CA GLN A 13 -10.17 11.94 -3.52
C GLN A 13 -8.79 12.57 -3.30
N GLY A 14 -8.55 13.21 -2.16
CA GLY A 14 -7.25 13.77 -1.80
C GLY A 14 -6.15 12.71 -1.72
N THR A 15 -6.48 11.49 -1.27
CA THR A 15 -5.49 10.39 -1.26
C THR A 15 -5.23 9.85 -2.64
N ARG A 16 -6.27 9.60 -3.44
CA ARG A 16 -6.10 9.20 -4.85
C ARG A 16 -5.25 10.20 -5.62
N LEU A 17 -5.46 11.50 -5.39
CA LEU A 17 -4.65 12.56 -5.96
C LEU A 17 -3.19 12.42 -5.51
N ARG A 18 -2.91 12.34 -4.21
CA ARG A 18 -1.53 12.13 -3.69
C ARG A 18 -0.84 10.91 -4.31
N CYS A 19 -1.55 9.80 -4.44
CA CYS A 19 -1.00 8.59 -5.03
C CYS A 19 -0.74 8.76 -6.52
N TRP A 20 -1.65 9.42 -7.24
CA TRP A 20 -1.46 9.71 -8.66
C TRP A 20 -0.24 10.62 -8.88
N LEU A 21 -0.08 11.66 -8.06
CA LEU A 21 1.08 12.55 -8.09
C LEU A 21 2.41 11.83 -7.85
N SER A 22 2.40 10.74 -7.07
CA SER A 22 3.59 9.94 -6.76
C SER A 22 3.92 8.88 -7.83
N ARG A 23 3.08 8.67 -8.85
CA ARG A 23 3.36 7.68 -9.91
C ARG A 23 4.41 8.17 -10.90
N SER A 24 5.16 7.22 -11.47
CA SER A 24 6.15 7.49 -12.52
C SER A 24 5.51 8.01 -13.82
N ASP A 25 4.25 7.67 -14.09
CA ASP A 25 3.47 8.08 -15.26
C ASP A 25 2.69 9.41 -15.07
N CYS A 26 2.87 10.10 -13.95
CA CYS A 26 2.26 11.41 -13.74
C CYS A 26 2.95 12.50 -14.58
N PRO A 27 2.20 13.35 -15.32
CA PRO A 27 2.77 14.41 -16.15
C PRO A 27 3.70 15.36 -15.37
N PRO A 28 4.83 15.80 -15.95
CA PRO A 28 5.80 16.66 -15.26
C PRO A 28 5.20 17.93 -14.64
N ALA A 29 4.34 18.64 -15.40
CA ALA A 29 3.67 19.85 -14.93
C ALA A 29 2.82 19.62 -13.67
N ILE A 30 2.21 18.44 -13.53
CA ILE A 30 1.38 18.10 -12.38
C ILE A 30 2.25 17.72 -11.17
N LYS A 31 3.44 17.14 -11.38
CA LYS A 31 4.43 16.91 -10.31
C LYS A 31 4.99 18.22 -9.75
N GLU A 32 5.15 19.25 -10.58
CA GLU A 32 5.52 20.59 -10.11
C GLU A 32 4.44 21.17 -9.18
N CYS A 33 3.16 20.99 -9.51
CA CYS A 33 2.06 21.36 -8.61
C CYS A 33 2.17 20.64 -7.26
N LYS A 34 2.54 19.35 -7.24
CA LYS A 34 2.80 18.61 -5.99
C LYS A 34 3.86 19.31 -5.14
N ALA A 35 4.98 19.68 -5.75
CA ALA A 35 6.07 20.37 -5.04
C ALA A 35 5.61 21.73 -4.46
N LEU A 36 4.79 22.48 -5.21
CA LEU A 36 4.19 23.73 -4.73
C LEU A 36 3.21 23.51 -3.57
N PHE A 37 2.32 22.51 -3.69
CA PHE A 37 1.39 22.14 -2.63
C PHE A 37 2.12 21.66 -1.38
N ASP A 38 3.11 20.79 -1.52
CA ASP A 38 3.90 20.30 -0.39
C ASP A 38 4.64 21.46 0.31
N LYS A 39 5.19 22.40 -0.45
CA LYS A 39 5.87 23.58 0.09
C LYS A 39 4.93 24.50 0.88
N HIS A 40 3.70 24.70 0.39
CA HIS A 40 2.79 25.72 0.92
C HIS A 40 1.73 25.19 1.89
N ILE A 41 1.32 23.92 1.77
CA ILE A 41 0.32 23.29 2.63
C ILE A 41 0.98 22.54 3.80
N THR A 42 2.14 21.92 3.59
CA THR A 42 2.86 21.18 4.65
C THR A 42 3.86 22.02 5.43
N GLY A 43 3.98 23.32 5.12
CA GLY A 43 4.93 24.28 5.68
C GLY A 43 4.77 24.62 7.17
N SER A 44 4.12 23.78 7.97
CA SER A 44 3.94 23.97 9.42
C SER A 44 3.97 22.68 10.25
N ARG A 45 4.47 21.56 9.69
CA ARG A 45 4.73 20.36 10.51
C ARG A 45 6.14 20.39 11.06
N GLU A 46 6.24 20.71 12.34
CA GLU A 46 7.28 20.21 13.24
C GLU A 46 7.56 18.73 12.90
N PRO A 47 8.83 18.29 12.89
CA PRO A 47 9.22 16.95 12.47
C PRO A 47 8.72 15.91 13.49
N ALA A 48 7.47 15.48 13.34
CA ALA A 48 6.91 14.35 14.06
C ALA A 48 7.65 13.09 13.61
N PHE A 49 8.56 12.64 14.47
CA PHE A 49 9.35 11.41 14.34
C PHE A 49 9.99 11.23 12.96
N SER A 50 10.99 12.06 12.69
CA SER A 50 12.12 11.62 11.87
C SER A 50 12.77 10.43 12.56
N LEU A 51 12.19 9.23 12.37
CA LEU A 51 13.01 8.06 12.24
C LEU A 51 14.10 8.45 11.22
N PRO A 52 15.38 8.21 11.52
CA PRO A 52 16.43 8.48 10.54
C PRO A 52 15.97 7.90 9.21
N PRO A 53 16.12 8.63 8.07
CA PRO A 53 15.80 8.07 6.76
C PRO A 53 16.37 6.66 6.78
N PRO A 54 15.59 5.59 6.51
CA PRO A 54 16.10 4.24 6.60
C PRO A 54 17.36 4.27 5.78
N SER A 55 18.48 4.21 6.49
CA SER A 55 19.73 4.54 5.88
C SER A 55 19.82 3.54 4.74
N ILE A 56 20.21 4.02 3.58
CA ILE A 56 20.83 3.17 2.59
C ILE A 56 22.22 2.73 3.16
N ALA A 57 22.33 2.40 4.45
CA ALA A 57 23.01 1.19 4.88
C ALA A 57 21.96 0.08 4.67
N ALA A 58 21.64 -0.28 3.43
CA ALA A 58 22.54 -1.13 2.66
C ALA A 58 23.35 -2.01 3.61
N ASP A 59 22.65 -2.90 4.30
CA ASP A 59 23.19 -4.24 4.37
C ASP A 59 23.34 -4.68 2.92
N LYS A 60 24.53 -4.43 2.34
CA LYS A 60 24.87 -4.83 0.97
C LYS A 60 24.99 -6.35 0.85
N GLN A 61 24.64 -7.10 1.90
CA GLN A 61 24.50 -8.54 1.84
C GLN A 61 23.26 -8.89 1.02
N GLN A 62 23.54 -9.20 -0.24
CA GLN A 62 22.57 -9.90 -1.06
C GLN A 62 22.33 -11.28 -0.45
N SER A 63 21.06 -11.60 -0.22
CA SER A 63 20.64 -12.91 0.29
C SER A 63 20.07 -13.74 -0.87
N PRO A 64 20.15 -15.08 -0.80
CA PRO A 64 19.50 -15.92 -1.79
C PRO A 64 17.99 -15.65 -1.82
N VAL A 65 17.41 -15.60 -3.02
CA VAL A 65 15.97 -15.38 -3.18
C VAL A 65 15.19 -16.60 -2.67
N PRO A 66 14.21 -16.43 -1.77
CA PRO A 66 13.35 -17.52 -1.30
C PRO A 66 12.63 -18.24 -2.45
N HIS A 67 12.40 -19.56 -2.30
CA HIS A 67 11.83 -20.40 -3.35
C HIS A 67 10.48 -19.91 -3.90
N ASP A 68 9.61 -19.41 -3.03
CA ASP A 68 8.30 -18.87 -3.41
C ASP A 68 8.38 -17.54 -4.17
N LEU A 69 9.48 -16.81 -4.03
CA LEU A 69 9.79 -15.59 -4.76
C LEU A 69 10.60 -15.87 -6.04
N ALA A 70 11.36 -16.96 -6.09
CA ALA A 70 12.25 -17.30 -7.20
C ALA A 70 11.53 -17.45 -8.55
N SER A 71 10.25 -17.85 -8.55
CA SER A 71 9.43 -17.94 -9.75
C SER A 71 9.05 -16.58 -10.35
N LEU A 72 9.18 -15.49 -9.58
CA LEU A 72 8.81 -14.14 -9.99
C LEU A 72 10.01 -13.26 -10.32
N VAL A 73 11.21 -13.64 -9.88
CA VAL A 73 12.41 -12.82 -9.99
C VAL A 73 13.49 -13.63 -10.69
N SER A 74 14.03 -13.13 -11.80
CA SER A 74 15.07 -13.81 -12.56
C SER A 74 16.44 -13.86 -11.85
N HIS A 75 16.59 -13.13 -10.73
CA HIS A 75 17.85 -12.98 -10.02
C HIS A 75 17.98 -14.01 -8.90
N LYS A 76 19.16 -14.60 -8.74
CA LYS A 76 19.44 -15.58 -7.67
C LYS A 76 19.61 -14.95 -6.29
N HIS A 77 19.99 -13.67 -6.25
CA HIS A 77 20.21 -12.92 -5.02
C HIS A 77 19.53 -11.55 -5.08
N ALA A 78 19.04 -11.08 -3.94
CA ALA A 78 18.44 -9.76 -3.77
C ALA A 78 18.77 -9.20 -2.38
N THR A 79 18.75 -7.88 -2.24
CA THR A 79 18.87 -7.25 -0.91
C THR A 79 17.49 -7.16 -0.29
N PHE A 80 17.29 -7.73 0.89
CA PHE A 80 15.99 -7.68 1.58
C PHE A 80 15.97 -6.55 2.61
N HIS A 81 14.82 -5.88 2.72
CA HIS A 81 14.61 -4.79 3.65
C HIS A 81 13.48 -5.12 4.64
N ALA A 82 13.66 -4.72 5.90
CA ALA A 82 12.61 -4.85 6.90
C ALA A 82 11.47 -3.84 6.68
N CYS A 83 11.86 -2.62 6.31
CA CYS A 83 10.99 -1.49 6.03
C CYS A 83 11.49 -0.70 4.81
N TYR A 84 10.62 0.11 4.24
CA TYR A 84 10.94 1.01 3.14
C TYR A 84 10.08 2.27 3.26
N ASP A 85 10.72 3.44 3.28
CA ASP A 85 10.02 4.71 3.20
C ASP A 85 9.96 5.19 1.74
N GLN A 86 8.78 5.61 1.32
CA GLN A 86 8.61 6.30 0.05
C GLN A 86 7.77 7.56 0.26
N GLY A 87 8.43 8.71 0.28
CA GLY A 87 7.75 10.01 0.38
C GLY A 87 6.96 10.18 1.68
N GLY A 88 7.51 9.68 2.81
CA GLY A 88 6.86 9.76 4.12
C GLY A 88 5.72 8.75 4.32
N MET A 89 5.70 7.70 3.49
CA MET A 89 4.85 6.53 3.65
C MET A 89 5.75 5.33 3.98
N LEU A 90 5.67 4.87 5.23
CA LEU A 90 6.48 3.76 5.73
C LEU A 90 5.78 2.43 5.45
N TYR A 91 6.45 1.60 4.66
CA TYR A 91 6.06 0.22 4.38
C TYR A 91 6.92 -0.74 5.20
N SER A 92 6.36 -1.88 5.55
CA SER A 92 7.09 -2.92 6.29
C SER A 92 6.69 -4.31 5.83
N ARG A 93 7.58 -5.29 6.00
CA ARG A 93 7.19 -6.70 5.87
C ARG A 93 6.17 -7.04 6.96
N HIS A 94 5.27 -7.97 6.67
CA HIS A 94 4.29 -8.46 7.63
C HIS A 94 4.96 -9.05 8.88
N SER A 95 6.10 -9.72 8.73
CA SER A 95 6.89 -10.25 9.84
C SER A 95 7.56 -9.19 10.70
N THR A 96 7.62 -7.94 10.24
CA THR A 96 8.26 -6.81 10.95
C THR A 96 7.21 -5.93 11.60
N HIS A 97 6.16 -5.54 10.86
CA HIS A 97 5.08 -4.74 11.42
C HIS A 97 3.78 -4.95 10.62
N THR A 98 2.76 -5.50 11.27
CA THR A 98 1.49 -5.87 10.62
C THR A 98 0.81 -4.68 9.95
N GLY A 99 0.58 -3.57 10.65
CA GLY A 99 -0.16 -2.42 10.10
C GLY A 99 0.47 -1.85 8.82
N ASN A 100 1.74 -1.46 8.90
CA ASN A 100 2.54 -0.95 7.77
C ASN A 100 2.75 -1.96 6.62
N SER A 101 2.37 -3.23 6.79
CA SER A 101 2.43 -4.24 5.74
C SER A 101 1.14 -4.36 4.91
N LEU A 102 0.01 -3.85 5.41
CA LEU A 102 -1.29 -3.95 4.77
C LEU A 102 -1.44 -2.84 3.75
N ILE A 103 -1.54 -3.19 2.47
CA ILE A 103 -1.59 -2.24 1.36
C ILE A 103 -2.72 -2.54 0.39
N LEU A 104 -3.25 -1.47 -0.20
CA LEU A 104 -4.11 -1.50 -1.37
C LEU A 104 -3.29 -1.11 -2.59
N PHE A 105 -3.41 -1.84 -3.69
CA PHE A 105 -2.75 -1.49 -4.96
C PHE A 105 -3.70 -1.72 -6.14
N TYR A 106 -3.46 -1.04 -7.26
CA TYR A 106 -4.28 -1.23 -8.46
C TYR A 106 -3.83 -2.44 -9.28
N ALA A 107 -4.79 -3.24 -9.74
CA ALA A 107 -4.52 -4.20 -10.81
C ALA A 107 -4.15 -3.47 -12.11
N PRO A 108 -3.23 -4.00 -12.92
CA PRO A 108 -3.00 -3.49 -14.26
C PRO A 108 -4.31 -3.44 -15.06
N GLY A 109 -4.65 -2.29 -15.62
CA GLY A 109 -5.85 -2.10 -16.44
C GLY A 109 -7.18 -2.05 -15.68
N SER A 110 -7.18 -2.14 -14.34
CA SER A 110 -8.40 -2.07 -13.52
C SER A 110 -8.37 -0.90 -12.55
N ARG A 111 -9.54 -0.29 -12.31
CA ARG A 111 -9.74 0.70 -11.24
C ARG A 111 -10.02 0.05 -9.88
N ALA A 112 -10.07 -1.28 -9.81
CA ALA A 112 -10.27 -2.00 -8.56
C ALA A 112 -8.96 -2.00 -7.74
N ALA A 113 -9.05 -1.49 -6.51
CA ALA A 113 -7.99 -1.60 -5.52
C ALA A 113 -8.04 -3.02 -4.91
N ILE A 114 -6.88 -3.66 -4.86
CA ILE A 114 -6.71 -5.03 -4.36
C ILE A 114 -6.00 -4.97 -3.01
N PRO A 115 -6.58 -5.57 -1.95
CA PRO A 115 -5.91 -5.70 -0.67
C PRO A 115 -4.85 -6.78 -0.70
N ALA A 116 -3.69 -6.46 -0.14
CA ALA A 116 -2.61 -7.41 0.05
C ALA A 116 -1.77 -7.08 1.28
N ARG A 117 -1.04 -8.08 1.76
CA ARG A 117 0.03 -7.89 2.75
C ARG A 117 1.40 -8.03 2.10
N ILE A 118 2.34 -7.19 2.49
CA ILE A 118 3.72 -7.25 2.04
C ILE A 118 4.42 -8.42 2.75
N LYS A 119 4.84 -9.43 1.99
CA LYS A 119 5.65 -10.54 2.53
C LYS A 119 7.14 -10.20 2.50
N TYR A 120 7.61 -9.69 1.36
CA TYR A 120 8.99 -9.28 1.18
C TYR A 120 9.08 -7.87 0.62
N ILE A 121 10.06 -7.11 1.11
CA ILE A 121 10.54 -5.88 0.49
C ILE A 121 11.97 -6.19 0.06
N PHE A 122 12.28 -6.01 -1.22
CA PHE A 122 13.59 -6.35 -1.73
C PHE A 122 14.03 -5.42 -2.86
N GLY A 123 15.34 -5.23 -2.97
CA GLY A 123 16.00 -4.46 -3.99
C GLY A 123 16.71 -5.36 -5.00
N THR A 124 16.46 -5.14 -6.29
CA THR A 124 17.21 -5.71 -7.41
C THR A 124 17.63 -4.60 -8.36
N ASN A 125 18.93 -4.53 -8.69
CA ASN A 125 19.49 -3.52 -9.61
C ASN A 125 19.11 -2.07 -9.25
N GLY A 126 19.08 -1.74 -7.96
CA GLY A 126 18.73 -0.40 -7.46
C GLY A 126 17.22 -0.10 -7.43
N HIS A 127 16.37 -1.02 -7.88
CA HIS A 127 14.91 -0.87 -7.81
C HIS A 127 14.34 -1.69 -6.66
N VAL A 128 13.58 -1.03 -5.78
CA VAL A 128 12.85 -1.68 -4.69
C VAL A 128 11.50 -2.16 -5.19
N GLN A 129 11.14 -3.40 -4.84
CA GLN A 129 9.86 -4.02 -5.16
C GLN A 129 9.27 -4.69 -3.92
N PHE A 130 7.94 -4.81 -3.91
CA PHE A 130 7.21 -5.56 -2.90
C PHE A 130 6.74 -6.88 -3.50
N ALA A 131 7.01 -7.99 -2.81
CA ALA A 131 6.31 -9.24 -3.06
C ALA A 131 5.18 -9.38 -2.03
N VAL A 132 3.96 -9.47 -2.54
CA VAL A 132 2.74 -9.34 -1.74
C VAL A 132 1.87 -10.58 -1.87
N GLN A 133 1.12 -10.88 -0.80
CA GLN A 133 0.06 -11.89 -0.80
C GLN A 133 -1.28 -11.17 -0.78
N ARG A 134 -2.10 -11.42 -1.81
CA ARG A 134 -3.44 -10.81 -1.93
C ARG A 134 -4.43 -11.54 -1.03
N TYR A 135 -5.37 -10.80 -0.44
CA TYR A 135 -6.55 -11.43 0.13
C TYR A 135 -7.49 -11.90 -0.98
N LEU A 136 -8.15 -13.03 -0.75
CA LEU A 136 -9.17 -13.55 -1.67
C LEU A 136 -10.46 -12.73 -1.55
N ASP A 137 -11.20 -12.65 -2.65
CA ASP A 137 -12.55 -12.08 -2.61
C ASP A 137 -13.43 -12.93 -1.69
N ALA A 138 -14.42 -12.30 -1.04
CA ALA A 138 -15.39 -13.05 -0.25
C ALA A 138 -16.19 -14.00 -1.15
N ASP A 139 -16.70 -15.09 -0.57
CA ASP A 139 -17.49 -16.07 -1.32
C ASP A 139 -18.68 -15.40 -2.03
N PRO A 140 -19.09 -15.85 -3.22
CA PRO A 140 -20.20 -15.24 -3.96
C PRO A 140 -21.52 -15.18 -3.18
N GLY A 141 -21.71 -16.06 -2.19
CA GLY A 141 -22.87 -16.08 -1.29
C GLY A 141 -22.75 -15.19 -0.05
N ALA A 142 -21.56 -14.65 0.25
CA ALA A 142 -21.34 -13.78 1.39
C ALA A 142 -21.88 -12.38 1.09
N ALA A 143 -22.99 -12.01 1.73
CA ALA A 143 -23.54 -10.66 1.62
C ALA A 143 -22.62 -9.66 2.34
N ASP A 144 -21.97 -8.77 1.58
CA ASP A 144 -21.17 -7.67 2.16
C ASP A 144 -22.10 -6.66 2.85
N PRO A 145 -22.09 -6.56 4.20
CA PRO A 145 -22.97 -5.65 4.92
C PRO A 145 -22.62 -4.17 4.64
N PHE A 146 -21.39 -3.89 4.20
CA PHE A 146 -20.91 -2.55 3.90
C PHE A 146 -21.32 -2.08 2.50
N ARG A 147 -21.83 -2.97 1.65
CA ARG A 147 -22.23 -2.65 0.27
C ARG A 147 -23.27 -1.54 0.16
N HIS A 148 -24.14 -1.41 1.16
CA HIS A 148 -25.17 -0.37 1.20
C HIS A 148 -24.60 1.02 1.53
N TYR A 149 -23.40 1.10 2.10
CA TYR A 149 -22.76 2.33 2.51
C TYR A 149 -21.80 2.81 1.42
N SER A 150 -22.33 3.38 0.33
CA SER A 150 -21.54 3.88 -0.81
C SER A 150 -20.44 4.90 -0.46
N HIS A 151 -20.54 5.53 0.71
CA HIS A 151 -19.62 6.54 1.23
C HIS A 151 -18.61 5.99 2.23
N PHE A 152 -18.79 4.76 2.71
CA PHE A 152 -17.86 4.09 3.61
C PHE A 152 -17.11 3.03 2.80
N PRO A 153 -15.82 3.22 2.47
CA PRO A 153 -15.09 2.37 1.53
C PRO A 153 -14.63 1.06 2.17
N ALA A 154 -15.44 0.48 3.05
CA ALA A 154 -15.23 -0.85 3.59
C ALA A 154 -15.76 -1.90 2.62
N ARG A 155 -15.03 -3.00 2.52
CA ARG A 155 -15.44 -4.16 1.72
C ARG A 155 -15.08 -5.44 2.45
N LEU A 156 -15.94 -6.44 2.29
CA LEU A 156 -15.72 -7.78 2.80
C LEU A 156 -14.76 -8.56 1.89
N TYR A 157 -13.80 -9.24 2.49
CA TYR A 157 -12.87 -10.17 1.83
C TYR A 157 -12.79 -11.46 2.63
N SER A 158 -12.36 -12.54 1.99
CA SER A 158 -11.94 -13.73 2.72
C SER A 158 -10.67 -13.42 3.50
N LYS A 159 -10.54 -14.03 4.67
CA LYS A 159 -9.33 -14.00 5.51
C LYS A 159 -8.19 -14.77 4.85
N GLU A 160 -8.51 -15.67 3.93
CA GLU A 160 -7.52 -16.45 3.20
C GLU A 160 -6.70 -15.58 2.23
N LEU A 161 -5.45 -16.00 2.06
CA LEU A 161 -4.50 -15.33 1.20
C LEU A 161 -4.21 -16.19 -0.02
N GLN A 162 -4.06 -15.51 -1.15
CA GLN A 162 -3.62 -16.15 -2.37
C GLN A 162 -2.21 -16.74 -2.18
N SER A 163 -2.04 -17.98 -2.62
CA SER A 163 -0.80 -18.74 -2.46
C SER A 163 0.35 -18.16 -3.29
N ASN A 164 0.06 -17.67 -4.49
CA ASN A 164 1.04 -17.03 -5.35
C ASN A 164 1.33 -15.58 -4.92
N LEU A 165 2.62 -15.25 -4.89
CA LEU A 165 3.08 -13.89 -4.71
C LEU A 165 2.80 -13.05 -5.96
N LYS A 166 2.64 -11.74 -5.75
CA LYS A 166 2.58 -10.74 -6.81
C LYS A 166 3.61 -9.66 -6.55
N LEU A 167 4.29 -9.23 -7.61
CA LEU A 167 5.19 -8.09 -7.55
C LEU A 167 4.41 -6.79 -7.69
N VAL A 168 4.64 -5.88 -6.76
CA VAL A 168 4.03 -4.56 -6.72
C VAL A 168 5.15 -3.53 -6.61
N ASP A 169 5.13 -2.58 -7.55
CA ASP A 169 5.98 -1.40 -7.47
C ASP A 169 5.46 -0.49 -6.34
N PRO A 170 6.33 0.00 -5.44
CA PRO A 170 5.92 0.91 -4.36
C PRO A 170 5.09 2.12 -4.85
N GLY A 171 5.39 2.68 -6.03
CA GLY A 171 4.64 3.77 -6.66
C GLY A 171 3.25 3.39 -7.19
N LYS A 172 2.91 2.09 -7.25
CA LYS A 172 1.57 1.59 -7.59
C LYS A 172 0.70 1.30 -6.37
N VAL A 173 1.26 1.46 -5.17
CA VAL A 173 0.51 1.35 -3.92
C VAL A 173 -0.39 2.57 -3.76
N LEU A 174 -1.67 2.31 -3.54
CA LEU A 174 -2.68 3.34 -3.28
C LEU A 174 -2.60 3.81 -1.83
N SER A 175 -2.70 2.91 -0.86
CA SER A 175 -2.68 3.31 0.55
C SER A 175 -2.44 2.11 1.43
N HIS A 176 -2.19 2.36 2.71
CA HIS A 176 -2.43 1.32 3.71
C HIS A 176 -3.93 1.05 3.86
N PHE A 177 -4.28 -0.04 4.54
CA PHE A 177 -5.64 -0.29 4.97
C PHE A 177 -5.68 -0.82 6.41
N ALA A 178 -6.81 -0.56 7.06
CA ALA A 178 -7.17 -1.18 8.32
C ALA A 178 -7.95 -2.45 8.01
N GLN A 179 -7.66 -3.51 8.76
CA GLN A 179 -8.41 -4.74 8.70
C GLN A 179 -9.15 -4.94 10.01
N TRP A 180 -10.40 -5.37 9.93
CA TRP A 180 -11.15 -5.86 11.08
C TRP A 180 -11.58 -7.30 10.82
N GLN A 181 -11.32 -8.20 11.77
CA GLN A 181 -11.80 -9.57 11.68
C GLN A 181 -13.30 -9.59 11.96
N PHE A 182 -14.09 -9.75 10.90
CA PHE A 182 -15.55 -9.70 10.96
C PHE A 182 -16.15 -11.04 11.36
N SER A 183 -15.57 -12.14 10.88
CA SER A 183 -15.94 -13.51 11.26
C SER A 183 -14.72 -14.44 11.29
N ALA A 184 -14.93 -15.74 11.43
CA ALA A 184 -13.86 -16.74 11.35
C ALA A 184 -13.13 -16.68 10.01
N ASP A 185 -13.90 -16.54 8.92
CA ASP A 185 -13.43 -16.68 7.54
C ASP A 185 -13.35 -15.35 6.79
N HIS A 186 -13.87 -14.26 7.35
CA HIS A 186 -13.95 -12.97 6.66
C HIS A 186 -13.26 -11.84 7.42
N ILE A 187 -12.66 -10.95 6.63
CA ILE A 187 -12.13 -9.67 7.09
C ILE A 187 -12.85 -8.53 6.38
N VAL A 188 -12.94 -7.40 7.06
CA VAL A 188 -13.36 -6.14 6.48
C VAL A 188 -12.12 -5.31 6.25
N VAL A 189 -11.95 -4.86 5.00
CA VAL A 189 -10.85 -3.99 4.59
C VAL A 189 -11.38 -2.58 4.43
N LEU A 190 -10.74 -1.64 5.13
CA LEU A 190 -11.03 -0.22 5.04
C LEU A 190 -9.76 0.54 4.62
N ALA A 191 -9.80 1.20 3.48
CA ALA A 191 -8.68 2.01 2.99
C ALA A 191 -8.31 3.12 4.00
N LEU A 192 -7.05 3.14 4.44
CA LEU A 192 -6.51 4.20 5.30
C LEU A 192 -5.94 5.28 4.40
N THR A 193 -6.83 6.12 3.92
CA THR A 193 -6.49 7.36 3.24
C THR A 193 -6.02 8.34 4.32
N LYS A 194 -4.69 8.57 4.41
CA LYS A 194 -4.03 9.36 5.47
C LYS A 194 -4.88 10.58 5.83
N VAL A 195 -5.45 10.58 7.04
CA VAL A 195 -6.03 11.77 7.65
C VAL A 195 -4.88 12.77 7.78
N GLY A 196 -5.11 14.00 7.27
CA GLY A 196 -4.10 15.06 7.24
C GLY A 196 -3.50 15.31 8.62
#